data_AF-A0A2U1R064-F1
#
_entry.id   AF-A0A2U1R064-F1
#
_cell.length_a   1.000
_cell.length_b   1.000
_cell.length_c   1.000
_cell.angle_alpha   90.00
_cell.angle_beta   90.00
_cell.angle_gamma   90.00
#
_symmetry.space_group_name_H-M   'P 1'
#
loop_
_entity.id
_entity.type
_entity.pdbx_description
1 polymer ?
#
loop_
_entity_poly.entity_id
_entity_poly.type
_entity_poly.pdbx_seq_one_letter_code
_entity_poly.pdbx_strand_id
1 'polypeptide(L)'
;MIRKTFTNKRLGLCLAAVALTVNAIFLAFLIFDDNAKGHDMKMIKTKEPLLIEGPNGDENYYVLPQGTTLYHDKSFPEGHDRYVVYLNHKGTIAHEEVPMKPEYGGSFIDPLWLANVDENTLQEIFKRFPLSKKDIAAAIKANEITKNDLADIIRSMPD
;
A
#
# COMPACT_ATOMS: atom_id res chain seq x y z
N MET A 1 61.64 36.12 -19.27
CA MET A 1 61.02 34.79 -19.03
C MET A 1 59.96 34.95 -17.94
N ILE A 2 58.70 35.24 -18.30
CA ILE A 2 57.64 35.64 -17.34
C ILE A 2 56.68 34.46 -17.09
N ARG A 3 56.48 34.17 -15.80
CA ARG A 3 55.88 32.97 -15.20
C ARG A 3 54.40 32.75 -15.57
N LYS A 4 54.11 31.60 -16.19
CA LYS A 4 52.79 30.94 -16.30
C LYS A 4 52.26 30.46 -14.93
N THR A 5 51.99 31.36 -13.99
CA THR A 5 51.47 30.99 -12.64
C THR A 5 50.02 31.44 -12.39
N PHE A 6 49.46 32.31 -13.24
CA PHE A 6 48.10 32.81 -13.08
C PHE A 6 47.01 31.85 -13.61
N THR A 7 47.33 31.05 -14.63
CA THR A 7 46.36 30.14 -15.26
C THR A 7 45.99 28.97 -14.34
N ASN A 8 46.95 28.38 -13.61
CA ASN A 8 46.71 27.22 -12.75
C ASN A 8 45.85 27.53 -11.52
N LYS A 9 45.99 28.73 -10.92
CA LYS A 9 45.14 29.14 -9.78
C LYS A 9 43.68 29.37 -10.20
N ARG A 10 43.45 29.99 -11.37
CA ARG A 10 42.11 30.15 -11.93
C ARG A 10 41.49 28.81 -12.32
N LEU A 11 42.29 27.90 -12.85
CA LEU A 11 41.84 26.53 -13.19
C LEU A 11 41.41 25.76 -11.93
N GLY A 12 42.20 25.82 -10.85
CA GLY A 12 41.87 25.17 -9.58
C GLY A 12 40.61 25.74 -8.92
N LEU A 13 40.42 27.07 -8.97
CA LEU A 13 39.21 27.74 -8.50
C LEU A 13 37.97 27.35 -9.34
N CYS A 14 38.10 27.25 -10.66
CA CYS A 14 37.01 26.75 -11.52
C CYS A 14 36.66 25.30 -11.21
N LEU A 15 37.66 24.42 -11.03
CA LEU A 15 37.41 23.01 -10.71
C LEU A 15 36.72 22.84 -9.35
N ALA A 16 37.12 23.63 -8.34
CA ALA A 16 36.47 23.63 -7.03
C ALA A 16 35.02 24.15 -7.11
N ALA A 17 34.78 25.22 -7.88
CA ALA A 17 33.43 25.74 -8.10
C ALA A 17 32.52 24.73 -8.82
N VAL A 18 33.05 24.01 -9.82
CA VAL A 18 32.32 22.96 -10.53
C VAL A 18 32.02 21.78 -9.61
N ALA A 19 32.96 21.36 -8.77
CA ALA A 19 32.72 20.29 -7.80
C ALA A 19 31.63 20.67 -6.77
N LEU A 20 31.63 21.93 -6.31
CA LEU A 20 30.59 22.45 -5.41
C LEU A 20 29.22 22.52 -6.05
N THR A 21 29.13 22.96 -7.32
CA THR A 21 27.84 22.99 -8.03
C THR A 21 27.32 21.60 -8.31
N VAL A 22 28.18 20.65 -8.70
CA VAL A 22 27.78 19.25 -8.91
C VAL A 22 27.25 18.62 -7.61
N ASN A 23 27.94 18.83 -6.48
CA ASN A 23 27.47 18.33 -5.18
C ASN A 23 26.17 19.01 -4.72
N ALA A 24 26.02 20.31 -4.95
CA ALA A 24 24.78 21.02 -4.62
C ALA A 24 23.59 20.53 -5.47
N ILE A 25 23.82 20.26 -6.76
CA ILE A 25 22.79 19.67 -7.65
C ILE A 25 22.44 18.26 -7.18
N PHE A 26 23.43 17.43 -6.83
CA PHE A 26 23.20 16.08 -6.32
C PHE A 26 22.41 16.10 -4.99
N LEU A 27 22.76 17.00 -4.07
CA LEU A 27 22.04 17.17 -2.81
C LEU A 27 20.62 17.68 -3.04
N ALA A 28 20.43 18.61 -3.98
CA ALA A 28 19.10 19.06 -4.38
C ALA A 28 18.29 17.90 -4.97
N PHE A 29 18.87 17.07 -5.85
CA PHE A 29 18.22 15.86 -6.37
C PHE A 29 17.77 14.94 -5.24
N LEU A 30 18.63 14.63 -4.27
CA LEU A 30 18.27 13.79 -3.12
C LEU A 30 17.12 14.37 -2.27
N ILE A 31 17.08 15.70 -2.10
CA ILE A 31 16.02 16.37 -1.33
C ILE A 31 14.70 16.44 -2.12
N PHE A 32 14.76 16.68 -3.43
CA PHE A 32 13.56 16.82 -4.27
C PHE A 32 12.95 15.48 -4.68
N ASP A 33 13.73 14.40 -4.77
CA ASP A 33 13.22 13.07 -5.12
C ASP A 33 12.31 12.49 -4.02
N ASP A 34 12.58 12.81 -2.74
CA ASP A 34 11.70 12.39 -1.65
C ASP A 34 10.40 13.20 -1.55
N ASN A 35 10.37 14.44 -2.03
CA ASN A 35 9.19 15.30 -1.98
C ASN A 35 8.20 15.07 -3.14
N ALA A 36 8.61 14.38 -4.20
CA ALA A 36 7.76 14.14 -5.39
C ALA A 36 6.80 12.96 -5.24
N LYS A 37 6.90 12.16 -4.18
CA LYS A 37 6.09 10.94 -3.98
C LYS A 37 4.60 11.21 -3.66
N GLY A 38 4.21 12.46 -3.40
CA GLY A 38 2.90 12.78 -2.88
C GLY A 38 1.74 12.80 -3.89
N HIS A 39 1.99 12.89 -5.20
CA HIS A 39 0.92 13.29 -6.15
C HIS A 39 0.74 12.43 -7.40
N ASP A 40 1.53 11.36 -7.59
CA ASP A 40 1.40 10.49 -8.77
C ASP A 40 1.13 9.02 -8.40
N MET A 41 0.57 8.77 -7.21
CA MET A 41 0.13 7.43 -6.82
C MET A 41 -1.09 7.05 -7.66
N LYS A 42 -0.96 6.00 -8.47
CA LYS A 42 -2.07 5.47 -9.27
C LYS A 42 -3.20 5.05 -8.35
N MET A 43 -4.37 5.65 -8.52
CA MET A 43 -5.56 5.37 -7.72
C MET A 43 -6.45 4.37 -8.44
N ILE A 44 -6.97 3.39 -7.69
CA ILE A 44 -8.02 2.48 -8.16
C ILE A 44 -9.17 2.50 -7.16
N LYS A 45 -10.40 2.31 -7.65
CA LYS A 45 -11.59 2.20 -6.81
C LYS A 45 -12.11 0.77 -6.86
N THR A 46 -12.31 0.15 -5.70
CA THR A 46 -12.77 -1.23 -5.63
C THR A 46 -14.18 -1.34 -6.22
N LYS A 47 -14.38 -2.30 -7.11
CA LYS A 47 -15.70 -2.61 -7.70
C LYS A 47 -16.44 -3.71 -6.95
N GLU A 48 -15.78 -4.33 -5.98
CA GLU A 48 -16.28 -5.40 -5.14
C GLU A 48 -15.72 -5.23 -3.72
N PRO A 49 -16.33 -5.85 -2.69
CA PRO A 49 -15.71 -5.95 -1.38
C PRO A 49 -14.45 -6.82 -1.45
N LEU A 50 -13.40 -6.42 -0.73
CA LEU A 50 -12.14 -7.17 -0.62
C LEU A 50 -11.97 -7.69 0.81
N LEU A 51 -11.24 -8.79 0.99
CA LEU A 51 -10.95 -9.35 2.29
C LEU A 51 -9.59 -8.89 2.78
N ILE A 52 -9.56 -8.47 4.03
CA ILE A 52 -8.34 -8.25 4.79
C ILE A 52 -8.17 -9.47 5.68
N GLU A 53 -7.08 -10.19 5.48
CA GLU A 53 -6.69 -11.29 6.36
C GLU A 53 -6.28 -10.70 7.71
N GLY A 54 -6.71 -11.35 8.79
CA GLY A 54 -6.37 -10.85 10.11
C GLY A 54 -4.89 -11.03 10.47
N PRO A 55 -4.43 -10.24 11.44
CA PRO A 55 -3.01 -10.19 11.80
C PRO A 55 -2.52 -11.56 12.30
N ASN A 56 -1.30 -11.94 11.91
CA ASN A 56 -0.60 -13.15 12.35
C ASN A 56 -1.34 -14.48 12.07
N GLY A 57 -2.16 -14.54 11.01
CA GLY A 57 -2.89 -15.75 10.64
C GLY A 57 -4.01 -16.07 11.64
N ASP A 58 -4.58 -15.05 12.28
CA ASP A 58 -5.85 -15.22 12.95
C ASP A 58 -6.91 -15.67 11.91
N GLU A 59 -7.92 -16.43 12.36
CA GLU A 59 -8.97 -16.90 11.46
C GLU A 59 -10.10 -15.86 11.29
N ASN A 60 -9.83 -14.60 11.62
CA ASN A 60 -10.77 -13.50 11.44
C ASN A 60 -10.52 -12.84 10.08
N TYR A 61 -11.60 -12.67 9.35
CA TYR A 61 -11.59 -11.94 8.09
C TYR A 61 -12.32 -10.62 8.27
N TYR A 62 -11.70 -9.55 7.80
CA TYR A 62 -12.31 -8.23 7.77
C TYR A 62 -12.64 -7.88 6.33
N VAL A 63 -13.69 -7.09 6.12
CA VAL A 63 -14.13 -6.70 4.78
C VAL A 63 -13.78 -5.25 4.52
N LEU A 64 -13.00 -5.01 3.48
CA LEU A 64 -12.86 -3.70 2.88
C LEU A 64 -14.09 -3.41 2.00
N PRO A 65 -14.88 -2.37 2.28
CA PRO A 65 -16.12 -2.11 1.55
C PRO A 65 -15.89 -1.87 0.05
N GLN A 66 -16.89 -2.24 -0.74
CA GLN A 66 -16.97 -1.84 -2.15
C GLN A 66 -16.92 -0.32 -2.28
N GLY A 67 -16.20 0.18 -3.29
CA GLY A 67 -16.08 1.60 -3.56
C GLY A 67 -15.00 2.29 -2.73
N THR A 68 -14.15 1.54 -2.01
CA THR A 68 -12.97 2.07 -1.35
C THR A 68 -11.91 2.47 -2.38
N THR A 69 -11.28 3.63 -2.20
CA THR A 69 -10.16 4.07 -3.03
C THR A 69 -8.86 3.52 -2.46
N LEU A 70 -8.12 2.78 -3.28
CA LEU A 70 -6.79 2.27 -2.99
C LEU A 70 -5.75 3.14 -3.73
N TYR A 71 -4.67 3.48 -3.03
CA TYR A 71 -3.56 4.26 -3.58
C TYR A 71 -2.39 3.30 -3.78
N HIS A 72 -1.97 3.09 -5.02
CA HIS A 72 -0.83 2.21 -5.31
C HIS A 72 0.45 2.81 -4.76
N ASP A 73 1.12 2.05 -3.89
CA ASP A 73 2.37 2.45 -3.26
C ASP A 73 3.58 1.81 -3.94
N LYS A 74 3.57 0.48 -4.07
CA LYS A 74 4.71 -0.24 -4.68
C LYS A 74 4.30 -1.59 -5.24
N SER A 75 4.92 -1.96 -6.37
CA SER A 75 4.88 -3.32 -6.92
C SER A 75 6.09 -4.14 -6.49
N PHE A 76 5.87 -5.41 -6.20
CA PHE A 76 6.90 -6.36 -5.79
C PHE A 76 7.23 -7.35 -6.92
N PRO A 77 8.52 -7.75 -7.10
CA PRO A 77 8.92 -8.76 -8.09
C PRO A 77 8.17 -10.09 -7.97
N GLU A 78 7.68 -10.42 -6.78
CA GLU A 78 6.92 -11.61 -6.45
C GLU A 78 5.48 -11.61 -6.98
N GLY A 79 5.05 -10.54 -7.67
CA GLY A 79 3.77 -10.49 -8.37
C GLY A 79 2.60 -9.96 -7.55
N HIS A 80 2.87 -9.28 -6.43
CA HIS A 80 1.85 -8.59 -5.63
C HIS A 80 2.15 -7.08 -5.54
N ASP A 81 1.10 -6.32 -5.25
CA ASP A 81 1.13 -4.88 -5.11
C ASP A 81 0.77 -4.49 -3.67
N ARG A 82 1.43 -3.46 -3.15
CA ARG A 82 1.06 -2.81 -1.90
C ARG A 82 0.25 -1.56 -2.19
N TYR A 83 -0.85 -1.43 -1.48
CA TYR A 83 -1.75 -0.29 -1.55
C TYR A 83 -1.87 0.39 -0.18
N VAL A 84 -2.09 1.69 -0.19
CA VAL A 84 -2.42 2.49 1.00
C VAL A 84 -3.91 2.82 0.97
N VAL A 85 -4.55 2.76 2.14
CA VAL A 85 -5.91 3.24 2.37
C VAL A 85 -5.86 4.37 3.40
N TYR A 86 -6.40 5.52 3.06
CA TYR A 86 -6.54 6.63 3.98
C TYR A 86 -7.88 6.56 4.71
N LEU A 87 -7.83 6.55 6.04
CA LEU A 87 -9.00 6.53 6.91
C LEU A 87 -9.04 7.83 7.71
N ASN A 88 -10.19 8.50 7.67
CA ASN A 88 -10.44 9.63 8.55
C ASN A 88 -11.04 9.10 9.85
N HIS A 89 -10.40 9.41 10.98
CA HIS A 89 -10.92 9.12 12.31
C HIS A 89 -11.29 10.42 13.03
N LYS A 90 -12.42 10.42 13.74
CA LYS A 90 -12.84 11.54 14.58
C LYS A 90 -12.84 11.11 16.05
N GLY A 91 -11.95 11.70 16.85
CA GLY A 91 -11.83 11.44 18.29
C GLY A 91 -10.46 10.85 18.65
N THR A 92 -10.36 10.34 19.87
CA THR A 92 -9.15 9.69 20.40
C THR A 92 -9.16 8.18 20.15
N ILE A 93 -8.05 7.64 19.66
CA ILE A 93 -7.85 6.20 19.45
C ILE A 93 -7.12 5.64 20.68
N ALA A 94 -7.65 4.59 21.30
CA ALA A 94 -6.89 3.80 22.26
C ALA A 94 -5.77 3.06 21.51
N HIS A 95 -4.52 3.29 21.90
CA HIS A 95 -3.35 2.78 21.19
C HIS A 95 -2.27 2.32 22.17
N GLU A 96 -1.44 1.40 21.70
CA GLU A 96 -0.17 1.06 22.33
C GLU A 96 0.97 1.70 21.51
N GLU A 97 2.00 2.21 22.19
CA GLU A 97 3.17 2.72 21.49
C GLU A 97 4.02 1.56 20.97
N VAL A 98 4.24 1.53 19.65
CA VAL A 98 5.19 0.62 19.01
C VAL A 98 6.50 1.39 18.79
N PRO A 99 7.55 1.17 19.62
CA PRO A 99 8.77 1.93 19.51
C PRO A 99 9.54 1.57 18.23
N MET A 100 9.99 2.60 17.51
CA MET A 100 10.88 2.44 16.36
C MET A 100 12.23 1.86 16.80
N LYS A 101 12.45 0.58 16.51
CA LYS A 101 13.75 -0.05 16.72
C LYS A 101 14.73 0.28 15.58
N PRO A 102 16.05 0.31 15.84
CA PRO A 102 17.06 0.57 14.81
C PRO A 102 17.01 -0.41 13.63
N GLU A 103 16.58 -1.65 13.87
CA GLU A 103 16.38 -2.71 12.87
C GLU A 103 15.31 -2.37 11.82
N TYR A 104 14.43 -1.41 12.08
CA TYR A 104 13.37 -1.01 11.14
C TYR A 104 13.79 0.11 10.17
N GLY A 105 15.05 0.56 10.22
CA GLY A 105 15.62 1.48 9.22
C GLY A 105 14.87 2.81 9.03
N GLY A 106 14.02 3.20 10.00
CA GLY A 106 13.19 4.40 9.91
C GLY A 106 11.84 4.21 9.20
N SER A 107 11.46 2.99 8.81
CA SER A 107 10.16 2.70 8.19
C SER A 107 9.68 1.29 8.57
N PHE A 108 9.12 1.15 9.77
CA PHE A 108 8.38 -0.05 10.14
C PHE A 108 7.05 -0.05 9.40
N ILE A 109 6.89 -0.96 8.43
CA ILE A 109 5.66 -1.17 7.68
C ILE A 109 5.19 -2.59 8.00
N ASP A 110 4.05 -2.71 8.68
CA ASP A 110 3.40 -3.98 9.01
C ASP A 110 2.10 -4.10 8.22
N PRO A 111 2.16 -4.52 6.93
CA PRO A 111 1.00 -4.55 6.06
C PRO A 111 0.12 -5.77 6.36
N LEU A 112 -1.20 -5.58 6.34
CA LEU A 112 -2.16 -6.67 6.29
C LEU A 112 -2.33 -7.16 4.85
N TRP A 113 -2.59 -8.46 4.69
CA TRP A 113 -2.84 -9.06 3.39
C TRP A 113 -4.25 -8.75 2.90
N LEU A 114 -4.35 -8.41 1.62
CA LEU A 114 -5.60 -8.12 0.94
C LEU A 114 -5.83 -9.20 -0.12
N ALA A 115 -6.95 -9.89 -0.04
CA ALA A 115 -7.34 -10.96 -0.96
C ALA A 115 -8.74 -10.70 -1.54
N ASN A 116 -9.01 -11.33 -2.68
CA ASN A 116 -10.36 -11.37 -3.23
C ASN A 116 -11.20 -12.41 -2.47
N VAL A 117 -12.52 -12.24 -2.43
CA VAL A 117 -13.42 -13.20 -1.79
C VAL A 117 -13.66 -14.39 -2.73
N ASP A 118 -13.07 -15.56 -2.48
CA ASP A 118 -13.39 -16.80 -3.21
C ASP A 118 -14.53 -17.59 -2.55
N GLU A 119 -15.07 -18.58 -3.26
CA GLU A 119 -16.22 -19.39 -2.83
C GLU A 119 -16.02 -20.10 -1.48
N ASN A 120 -14.84 -20.69 -1.25
CA ASN A 120 -14.56 -21.41 -0.02
C ASN A 120 -14.46 -20.45 1.17
N THR A 121 -13.76 -19.33 0.97
CA THR A 121 -13.64 -18.27 1.97
C THR A 121 -15.01 -17.64 2.30
N LEU A 122 -15.87 -17.48 1.29
CA LEU A 122 -17.22 -16.95 1.43
C LEU A 122 -18.12 -17.89 2.26
N GLN A 123 -17.96 -19.21 2.13
CA GLN A 123 -18.63 -20.21 3.00
C GLN A 123 -18.16 -20.14 4.46
N GLU A 124 -16.87 -19.92 4.70
CA GLU A 124 -16.35 -19.79 6.07
C GLU A 124 -16.79 -18.49 6.75
N ILE A 125 -16.81 -17.39 6.00
CA ILE A 125 -17.30 -16.09 6.50
C ILE A 125 -18.78 -16.19 6.87
N PHE A 126 -19.60 -16.87 6.07
CA PHE A 126 -21.02 -17.05 6.38
C PHE A 126 -21.30 -17.82 7.67
N LYS A 127 -20.41 -18.73 8.06
CA LYS A 127 -20.52 -19.43 9.35
C LYS A 127 -20.26 -18.49 10.53
N ARG A 128 -19.60 -17.35 10.31
CA ARG A 128 -19.06 -16.46 11.37
C ARG A 128 -19.70 -15.07 11.39
N PHE A 129 -20.24 -14.57 10.27
CA PHE A 129 -20.82 -13.23 10.17
C PHE A 129 -22.12 -13.19 9.34
N PRO A 130 -23.15 -12.45 9.78
CA PRO A 130 -24.31 -12.14 8.95
C PRO A 130 -23.96 -10.98 8.00
N LEU A 131 -23.34 -11.29 6.85
CA LEU A 131 -23.17 -10.31 5.77
C LEU A 131 -24.54 -9.81 5.28
N SER A 132 -24.62 -8.53 4.89
CA SER A 132 -25.86 -7.97 4.35
C SER A 132 -26.15 -8.55 2.95
N LYS A 133 -27.43 -8.80 2.63
CA LYS A 133 -27.86 -9.32 1.31
C LYS A 133 -27.32 -8.51 0.12
N LYS A 134 -27.00 -7.23 0.34
CA LYS A 134 -26.44 -6.33 -0.69
C LYS A 134 -24.98 -6.64 -1.00
N ASP A 135 -24.17 -6.87 0.04
CA ASP A 135 -22.73 -7.12 -0.12
C ASP A 135 -22.49 -8.49 -0.75
N ILE A 136 -23.34 -9.46 -0.39
CA ILE A 136 -23.39 -10.80 -0.97
C ILE A 136 -23.71 -10.72 -2.48
N ALA A 137 -24.76 -9.98 -2.86
CA ALA A 137 -25.14 -9.83 -4.26
C ALA A 137 -24.06 -9.12 -5.11
N ALA A 138 -23.28 -8.22 -4.49
CA ALA A 138 -22.19 -7.53 -5.16
C ALA A 138 -21.00 -8.48 -5.43
N ALA A 139 -20.60 -9.29 -4.45
CA ALA A 139 -19.51 -10.27 -4.59
C ALA A 139 -19.84 -11.35 -5.63
N ILE A 140 -21.07 -11.88 -5.61
CA ILE A 140 -21.54 -12.90 -6.56
C ILE A 140 -21.49 -12.41 -8.01
N LYS A 141 -21.88 -11.16 -8.24
CA LYS A 141 -21.91 -10.57 -9.60
C LYS A 141 -20.52 -10.36 -10.18
N ALA A 142 -19.51 -10.18 -9.33
CA ALA A 142 -18.15 -9.89 -9.76
C ALA A 142 -17.34 -11.18 -10.06
N ASN A 143 -17.57 -12.26 -9.31
CA ASN A 143 -16.85 -13.53 -9.46
C ASN A 143 -17.56 -14.59 -10.34
N GLU A 144 -18.56 -14.21 -11.13
CA GLU A 144 -19.33 -15.12 -12.00
C GLU A 144 -19.95 -16.34 -11.27
N ILE A 145 -20.19 -16.24 -9.96
CA ILE A 145 -20.76 -17.31 -9.15
C ILE A 145 -22.19 -17.59 -9.62
N THR A 146 -22.49 -18.84 -9.99
CA THR A 146 -23.75 -19.20 -10.63
C THR A 146 -24.86 -19.44 -9.60
N LYS A 147 -26.11 -19.47 -10.09
CA LYS A 147 -27.29 -19.76 -9.25
C LYS A 147 -27.25 -21.15 -8.60
N ASN A 148 -26.51 -22.09 -9.18
CA ASN A 148 -26.38 -23.44 -8.64
C ASN A 148 -25.39 -23.45 -7.48
N ASP A 149 -24.24 -22.79 -7.65
CA ASP A 149 -23.25 -22.61 -6.58
C ASP A 149 -23.87 -21.91 -5.37
N LEU A 150 -24.74 -20.92 -5.62
CA LEU A 150 -25.52 -20.26 -4.57
C LEU A 150 -26.47 -21.20 -3.83
N ALA A 151 -27.15 -22.11 -4.54
CA ALA A 151 -28.08 -23.05 -3.94
C ALA A 151 -27.35 -24.09 -3.08
N ASP A 152 -26.12 -24.45 -3.46
CA ASP A 152 -25.28 -25.38 -2.72
C ASP A 152 -24.68 -24.71 -1.47
N ILE A 153 -24.30 -23.43 -1.56
CA ILE A 153 -23.89 -22.61 -0.40
C ILE A 153 -25.03 -22.44 0.61
N ILE A 154 -26.27 -22.19 0.15
CA ILE A 154 -27.42 -22.04 1.04
C ILE A 154 -27.79 -23.38 1.71
N ARG A 155 -27.64 -24.50 0.99
CA ARG A 155 -27.89 -25.84 1.54
C ARG A 155 -26.82 -26.32 2.53
N SER A 156 -25.60 -25.79 2.46
CA SER A 156 -24.52 -26.14 3.38
C SER A 156 -24.51 -25.31 4.67
N MET A 157 -25.47 -24.39 4.83
CA MET A 157 -25.66 -23.64 6.07
C MET A 157 -26.32 -24.52 7.15
N PRO A 158 -25.83 -24.49 8.40
CA PRO A 158 -26.57 -25.05 9.53
C PRO A 158 -27.80 -24.18 9.85
N ASP A 159 -28.86 -24.81 10.38
CA ASP A 159 -30.12 -24.15 10.78
C ASP A 159 -29.92 -22.97 11.75
#